data_AF-A0A0Q5W9N0-F1
#
_entry.id   AF-A0A0Q5W9N0-F1
#
_cell.length_a   1.000
_cell.length_b   1.000
_cell.length_c   1.000
_cell.angle_alpha   90.00
_cell.angle_beta   90.00
_cell.angle_gamma   90.00
#
_symmetry.space_group_name_H-M   'P 1'
#
loop_
_entity.id
_entity.type
_entity.pdbx_description
1 polymer ?
#
loop_
_entity_poly.entity_id
_entity_poly.type
_entity_poly.pdbx_seq_one_letter_code
_entity_poly.pdbx_strand_id
1 'polypeptide(L)'
;MKIHFIFVFLVLGKTIADECLTCGWKSDVHCGKVADGSCVFTALNRCQVERISCRREQKKLKPFTEIVKGRCPKDKKICVKL
;
A
#
# COMPACT_ATOMS: atom_id res chain seq x y z
N MET A 1 -29.12 -21.97 36.01
CA MET A 1 -28.78 -20.59 35.62
C MET A 1 -28.34 -20.61 34.16
N LYS A 2 -29.08 -19.95 33.25
CA LYS A 2 -28.78 -19.90 31.81
C LYS A 2 -28.25 -18.51 31.48
N ILE A 3 -26.94 -18.39 31.25
CA ILE A 3 -26.30 -17.13 30.86
C ILE A 3 -26.22 -17.12 29.34
N HIS A 4 -27.04 -16.30 28.70
CA HIS A 4 -27.02 -16.09 27.26
C HIS A 4 -25.87 -15.14 26.91
N PHE A 5 -24.80 -15.67 26.32
CA PHE A 5 -23.71 -14.88 25.75
C PHE A 5 -24.15 -14.31 24.41
N ILE A 6 -24.60 -13.05 24.40
CA ILE A 6 -24.87 -12.30 23.17
C ILE A 6 -23.53 -11.71 22.71
N PHE A 7 -22.92 -12.34 21.71
CA PHE A 7 -21.74 -11.80 21.02
C PHE A 7 -22.19 -10.68 20.07
N VAL A 8 -22.04 -9.44 20.52
CA VAL A 8 -22.22 -8.26 19.67
C VAL A 8 -21.02 -8.16 18.73
N PHE A 9 -21.20 -8.53 17.46
CA PHE A 9 -20.24 -8.25 16.39
C PHE A 9 -20.23 -6.75 16.10
N LEU A 10 -19.35 -6.01 16.78
CA LEU A 10 -18.97 -4.65 16.40
C LEU A 10 -18.18 -4.72 15.09
N VAL A 11 -18.89 -4.65 13.97
CA VAL A 11 -18.28 -4.38 12.66
C VAL A 11 -17.85 -2.91 12.69
N LEU A 12 -16.62 -2.65 13.15
CA LEU A 12 -15.96 -1.36 13.00
C LEU A 12 -15.77 -1.12 11.50
N GLY A 13 -16.72 -0.44 10.88
CA GLY A 13 -16.57 0.14 9.55
C GLY A 13 -15.46 1.18 9.62
N LYS A 14 -14.24 0.80 9.22
CA LYS A 14 -13.16 1.76 8.97
C LYS A 14 -13.62 2.65 7.80
N THR A 15 -14.01 3.88 8.12
CA THR A 15 -14.02 4.97 7.16
C THR A 15 -12.59 5.14 6.68
N ILE A 16 -12.31 4.67 5.45
CA ILE A 16 -11.02 4.90 4.81
C ILE A 16 -10.98 6.40 4.54
N ALA A 17 -10.22 7.15 5.33
CA ALA A 17 -9.92 8.54 5.02
C ALA A 17 -9.32 8.59 3.60
N ASP A 18 -9.97 9.35 2.73
CA ASP A 18 -9.80 9.32 1.27
C ASP A 18 -8.46 9.88 0.76
N GLU A 19 -7.67 10.56 1.61
CA GLU A 19 -6.46 11.25 1.15
C GLU A 19 -5.19 10.45 1.40
N CYS A 20 -4.71 9.77 0.35
CA CYS A 20 -3.31 9.35 0.29
C CYS A 20 -2.38 10.57 0.28
N LEU A 21 -1.23 10.43 0.95
CA LEU A 21 -0.21 11.47 1.16
C LEU A 21 0.07 12.34 -0.09
N THR A 22 0.21 13.65 0.14
CA THR A 22 0.79 14.59 -0.84
C THR A 22 2.31 14.58 -0.71
N CYS A 23 3.01 14.38 -1.82
CA CYS A 23 4.46 14.21 -1.85
C CYS A 23 5.14 15.32 -2.65
N GLY A 24 6.26 15.80 -2.13
CA GLY A 24 7.16 16.70 -2.86
C GLY A 24 7.91 15.99 -4.00
N TRP A 25 8.61 16.79 -4.80
CA TRP A 25 9.34 16.35 -6.00
C TRP A 25 10.82 16.07 -5.77
N LYS A 26 11.30 16.11 -4.51
CA LYS A 26 12.69 15.78 -4.17
C LYS A 26 13.02 14.37 -4.65
N SER A 27 14.12 14.23 -5.40
CA SER A 27 14.58 12.93 -5.90
C SER A 27 15.44 12.24 -4.85
N ASP A 28 14.97 11.08 -4.40
CA ASP A 28 15.71 10.08 -3.63
C ASP A 28 15.07 8.74 -3.99
N VAL A 29 15.44 8.16 -5.14
CA VAL A 29 14.66 7.08 -5.79
C VAL A 29 14.44 5.88 -4.87
N HIS A 30 13.22 5.33 -4.87
CA HIS A 30 12.85 4.14 -4.11
C HIS A 30 12.06 3.14 -4.94
N CYS A 31 12.08 1.89 -4.50
CA CYS A 31 11.36 0.77 -5.07
C CYS A 31 10.40 0.16 -4.04
N GLY A 32 9.12 0.11 -4.36
CA GLY A 32 8.11 -0.66 -3.63
C GLY A 32 7.96 -2.07 -4.19
N LYS A 33 7.85 -3.07 -3.31
CA LYS A 33 7.62 -4.47 -3.65
C LYS A 33 6.39 -4.99 -2.92
N VAL A 34 5.56 -5.76 -3.62
CA VAL A 34 4.45 -6.50 -3.03
C VAL A 34 4.98 -7.77 -2.36
N ALA A 35 4.46 -8.14 -1.19
CA ALA A 35 4.97 -9.27 -0.38
C ALA A 35 5.08 -10.61 -1.13
N ASP A 36 4.16 -10.87 -2.06
CA ASP A 36 4.12 -12.09 -2.86
C ASP A 36 5.06 -12.04 -4.08
N GLY A 37 5.80 -10.95 -4.26
CA GLY A 37 6.67 -10.73 -5.41
C GLY A 37 5.94 -10.54 -6.74
N SER A 38 4.62 -10.34 -6.74
CA SER A 38 3.80 -10.25 -7.96
C SER A 38 4.16 -9.09 -8.87
N CYS A 39 4.50 -7.94 -8.30
CA CYS A 39 4.97 -6.78 -9.04
C CYS A 39 5.80 -5.81 -8.18
N VAL A 40 6.51 -4.90 -8.86
CA VAL A 40 7.34 -3.86 -8.25
C VAL A 40 7.03 -2.48 -8.84
N PHE A 41 7.37 -1.41 -8.11
CA PHE A 41 7.12 -0.04 -8.55
C PHE A 41 8.26 0.90 -8.13
N THR A 42 8.86 1.60 -9.09
CA THR A 42 9.91 2.61 -8.82
C THR A 42 9.31 4.01 -8.86
N ALA A 43 9.66 4.85 -7.88
CA ALA A 43 9.24 6.26 -7.82
C ALA A 43 10.41 7.19 -7.48
N LEU A 44 10.18 8.51 -7.61
CA LEU A 44 11.23 9.51 -7.34
C LEU A 44 11.64 9.56 -5.88
N ASN A 45 10.75 9.19 -4.95
CA ASN A 45 11.03 9.14 -3.52
C ASN A 45 10.13 8.15 -2.79
N ARG A 46 10.48 7.88 -1.53
CA ARG A 46 9.72 7.00 -0.63
C ARG A 46 8.26 7.40 -0.49
N CYS A 47 7.98 8.70 -0.30
CA CYS A 47 6.60 9.20 -0.17
C CYS A 47 5.76 8.83 -1.40
N GLN A 48 6.31 8.97 -2.61
CA GLN A 48 5.58 8.59 -3.82
C GLN A 48 5.27 7.09 -3.89
N VAL A 49 6.19 6.23 -3.41
CA VAL A 49 5.92 4.79 -3.29
C VAL A 49 4.78 4.53 -2.30
N GLU A 50 4.80 5.18 -1.13
CA GLU A 50 3.77 5.06 -0.08
C GLU A 50 2.40 5.59 -0.56
N ARG A 51 2.38 6.71 -1.28
CA ARG A 51 1.16 7.27 -1.90
C ARG A 51 0.53 6.28 -2.87
N ILE A 52 1.34 5.66 -3.74
CA ILE A 52 0.84 4.63 -4.66
C ILE A 52 0.42 3.38 -3.88
N SER A 53 1.12 2.99 -2.81
CA SER A 53 0.71 1.90 -1.93
C SER A 53 -0.69 2.13 -1.36
N CYS A 54 -0.94 3.32 -0.80
CA CYS A 54 -2.24 3.72 -0.30
C CYS A 54 -3.34 3.67 -1.39
N ARG A 55 -3.06 4.19 -2.59
CA ARG A 55 -4.00 4.10 -3.73
C ARG A 55 -4.29 2.65 -4.15
N ARG A 56 -3.31 1.76 -4.03
CA ARG A 56 -3.51 0.33 -4.29
C ARG A 56 -4.49 -0.26 -3.29
N GLU A 57 -4.33 0.03 -2.00
CA GLU A 57 -5.27 -0.43 -0.96
C GLU A 57 -6.69 0.08 -1.20
N GLN A 58 -6.84 1.39 -1.50
CA GLN A 58 -8.13 1.99 -1.85
C GLN A 58 -8.81 1.30 -3.04
N LYS A 59 -8.02 0.86 -4.03
CA LYS A 59 -8.49 0.12 -5.22
C LYS A 59 -8.53 -1.40 -5.02
N LYS A 60 -8.44 -1.90 -3.77
CA LYS A 60 -8.43 -3.34 -3.42
C LYS A 60 -7.30 -4.15 -4.08
N LEU A 61 -6.19 -3.48 -4.41
CA LEU A 61 -4.95 -4.09 -4.89
C LEU A 61 -3.97 -4.30 -3.73
N LYS A 62 -3.06 -5.26 -3.87
CA LYS A 62 -2.07 -5.56 -2.82
C LYS A 62 -1.10 -4.39 -2.61
N PRO A 63 -0.95 -3.83 -1.40
CA PRO A 63 0.00 -2.75 -1.11
C PRO A 63 1.47 -3.18 -1.28
N PHE A 64 2.37 -2.20 -1.25
CA PHE A 64 3.80 -2.46 -1.08
C PHE A 64 4.10 -2.73 0.39
N THR A 65 4.71 -3.88 0.68
CA THR A 65 5.11 -4.27 2.03
C THR A 65 6.58 -3.99 2.30
N GLU A 66 7.38 -3.86 1.24
CA GLU A 66 8.80 -3.54 1.31
C GLU A 66 9.06 -2.31 0.43
N ILE A 67 9.72 -1.29 0.99
CA ILE A 67 10.16 -0.11 0.26
C ILE A 67 11.65 0.05 0.49
N VAL A 68 12.43 -0.15 -0.57
CA VAL A 68 13.90 -0.08 -0.54
C VAL A 68 14.39 1.12 -1.32
N LYS A 69 15.55 1.65 -0.92
CA LYS A 69 16.23 2.71 -1.65
C LYS A 69 16.79 2.17 -2.97
N GLY A 70 16.72 2.99 -4.02
CA GLY A 70 17.16 2.63 -5.37
C GLY A 70 16.02 2.19 -6.30
N ARG A 71 16.38 1.85 -7.54
CA ARG A 71 15.44 1.37 -8.56
C ARG A 71 15.07 -0.08 -8.32
N CYS A 72 13.88 -0.47 -8.78
CA CYS A 72 13.49 -1.88 -8.76
C CYS A 72 14.32 -2.72 -9.76
N PRO A 73 14.48 -4.02 -9.49
CA PRO A 73 15.05 -4.96 -10.45
C PRO A 73 14.26 -4.95 -11.77
N LYS A 74 14.96 -5.01 -12.91
CA LYS A 74 14.35 -4.92 -14.25
C LYS A 74 13.69 -6.22 -14.71
N ASP A 75 14.03 -7.34 -14.09
CA ASP A 75 13.49 -8.69 -14.32
C ASP A 75 12.10 -8.90 -13.69
N LYS A 76 11.65 -7.96 -12.83
CA LYS A 76 10.36 -8.06 -12.13
C LYS A 76 9.25 -7.33 -12.90
N LYS A 77 8.05 -7.90 -12.84
CA LYS A 77 6.84 -7.29 -13.41
C LYS A 77 6.57 -5.93 -12.77
N ILE A 78 6.32 -4.91 -13.58
CA ILE A 78 5.97 -3.57 -13.08
C ILE A 78 4.50 -3.55 -12.67
N CYS A 79 4.18 -2.96 -11.51
CA CYS A 79 2.81 -2.79 -11.08
C CYS A 79 2.05 -1.82 -12.00
N VAL A 80 0.75 -2.05 -12.17
CA VAL A 80 -0.13 -1.13 -12.91
C VAL A 80 -0.05 0.28 -12.32
N LYS A 81 0.01 1.29 -13.20
CA LYS A 81 -0.04 2.71 -12.81
C LYS A 81 -1.46 3.06 -12.35
N LEU A 82 -1.59 3.90 -11.32
CA LEU A 82 -2.86 4.22 -10.64
C LEU A 82 -3.20 5.70 -10.55
#